data_AF-A0A7R7HAY6-F1
#
_entry.id   AF-A0A7R7HAY6-F1
#
_cell.length_a   1.000
_cell.length_b   1.000
_cell.length_c   1.000
_cell.angle_alpha   90.00
_cell.angle_beta   90.00
_cell.angle_gamma   90.00
#
_symmetry.space_group_name_H-M   'P 1'
#
loop_
_entity.id
_entity.type
_entity.pdbx_description
1 polymer ?
#
loop_
_entity_poly.entity_id
_entity_poly.type
_entity_poly.pdbx_seq_one_letter_code
_entity_poly.pdbx_strand_id
1 'polypeptide(L)'
;MDKLDIWIDDAVSSGLVPLVRFARVLRRDIGAVRNAIELPRSNGQAEGQINQLKTIKRAMYGRAGPELLRARMLPLNRPHHHTK
;
A
#
# COMPACT_ATOMS: atom_id res chain seq x y z
N MET A 1 9.90 28.27 1.30
CA MET A 1 9.82 26.87 1.73
C MET A 1 8.38 26.42 1.59
N ASP A 2 8.14 25.23 1.07
CA ASP A 2 6.80 24.62 1.03
C ASP A 2 6.26 24.48 2.46
N LYS A 3 4.94 24.64 2.66
CA LYS A 3 4.30 24.52 3.99
C LYS A 3 4.55 23.14 4.60
N LEU A 4 4.61 22.11 3.76
CA LEU A 4 4.95 20.75 4.19
C LEU A 4 6.39 20.65 4.71
N ASP A 5 7.34 21.28 4.02
CA ASP A 5 8.76 21.26 4.42
C ASP A 5 8.96 21.96 5.77
N ILE A 6 8.31 23.11 5.98
CA ILE A 6 8.33 23.84 7.25
C ILE A 6 7.80 22.97 8.39
N TRP A 7 6.64 22.34 8.18
CA TRP A 7 6.03 21.48 9.19
C TRP A 7 6.91 20.27 9.54
N ILE A 8 7.59 19.67 8.55
CA ILE A 8 8.52 18.57 8.79
C ILE A 8 9.70 19.03 9.66
N ASP A 9 10.24 20.22 9.42
CA ASP A 9 11.33 20.78 10.22
C ASP A 9 10.92 21.05 11.67
N ASP A 10 9.74 21.64 11.88
CA ASP A 10 9.17 21.86 13.20
C ASP A 10 8.92 20.52 13.93
N ALA A 11 8.35 19.54 13.23
CA ALA A 11 8.08 18.21 13.78
C ALA A 11 9.36 17.47 14.18
N VAL A 12 10.45 17.60 13.42
CA VAL A 12 11.77 17.06 13.76
C VAL A 12 12.38 17.76 14.98
N SER A 13 12.08 19.05 15.18
CA SER A 13 12.60 19.86 16.28
C SER A 13 11.73 19.82 17.54
N SER A 14 10.55 19.21 17.48
CA SER A 14 9.54 19.18 18.55
C SER A 14 9.94 18.48 19.85
N GLY A 15 11.02 17.68 19.84
CA GLY A 15 11.43 16.84 20.98
C GLY A 15 10.50 15.65 21.29
N LEU A 16 9.34 15.56 20.63
CA LEU A 16 8.39 14.47 20.77
C LEU A 16 8.87 13.25 19.97
N VAL A 17 9.51 12.29 20.63
CA VAL A 17 10.14 11.12 19.98
C VAL A 17 9.27 10.43 18.92
N PRO A 18 7.96 10.17 19.14
CA PRO A 18 7.11 9.59 18.10
C PRO A 18 6.95 10.48 16.87
N LEU A 19 6.76 11.79 17.07
CA LEU A 19 6.58 12.76 16.01
C LEU A 19 7.89 13.00 15.23
N VAL A 20 9.02 13.07 15.93
CA VAL A 20 10.35 13.17 15.31
C VAL A 20 10.64 11.95 14.43
N ARG A 21 10.32 10.74 14.90
CA ARG A 21 10.49 9.51 14.10
C ARG A 21 9.59 9.53 12.87
N PHE A 22 8.32 9.91 13.03
CA PHE A 22 7.39 10.06 11.92
C PHE A 22 7.90 11.06 10.88
N ALA A 23 8.28 12.25 11.30
CA ALA A 23 8.74 13.31 10.39
C ALA A 23 10.04 12.94 9.66
N ARG A 24 10.96 12.20 10.29
CA ARG A 24 12.16 11.69 9.63
C ARG A 24 11.84 10.67 8.52
N VAL A 25 10.89 9.77 8.77
CA VAL A 25 10.43 8.82 7.74
C VAL A 25 9.70 9.57 6.62
N LEU A 26 8.82 10.51 6.98
CA LEU A 26 8.10 11.33 6.00
C LEU A 26 9.06 12.13 5.10
N ARG A 27 10.12 12.71 5.67
CA ARG A 27 11.18 13.40 4.94
C ARG A 27 11.90 12.46 3.98
N ARG A 28 12.24 11.25 4.41
CA ARG A 28 12.91 10.25 3.55
C ARG A 28 12.06 9.91 2.33
N ASP A 29 10.75 9.84 2.51
CA ASP A 29 9.79 9.44 1.46
C ASP A 29 9.08 10.63 0.80
N ILE A 30 9.62 11.85 0.92
CA ILE A 30 8.95 13.10 0.49
C ILE A 30 8.52 13.08 -0.98
N GLY A 31 9.29 12.42 -1.86
CA GLY A 31 8.92 12.27 -3.28
C GLY A 31 7.64 11.46 -3.46
N ALA A 32 7.45 10.38 -2.70
CA ALA A 32 6.23 9.59 -2.73
C ALA A 32 5.04 10.37 -2.15
N VAL A 33 5.26 11.15 -1.10
CA VAL A 33 4.23 12.01 -0.49
C VAL A 33 3.77 13.08 -1.46
N ARG A 34 4.69 13.78 -2.11
CA ARG A 34 4.36 14.81 -3.13
C ARG A 34 3.60 14.19 -4.29
N ASN A 35 4.08 13.06 -4.82
CA ASN A 35 3.38 12.32 -5.87
C ASN A 35 1.97 11.88 -5.46
N ALA A 36 1.75 11.50 -4.20
CA ALA A 36 0.43 11.12 -3.70
C ALA A 36 -0.55 12.30 -3.60
N ILE A 37 -0.05 13.54 -3.48
CA ILE A 37 -0.86 14.77 -3.45
C ILE A 37 -1.11 15.29 -4.87
N GLU A 38 -0.09 15.25 -5.72
CA GLU A 38 -0.12 15.84 -7.07
C GLU A 38 -0.80 14.94 -8.10
N LEU A 39 -0.65 13.62 -7.97
CA LEU A 39 -1.18 12.67 -8.95
C LEU A 39 -2.60 12.24 -8.57
N PRO A 40 -3.48 12.03 -9.56
CA PRO A 40 -4.84 11.52 -9.31
C PRO A 40 -4.87 10.03 -8.95
N ARG A 41 -3.71 9.35 -8.94
CA ARG A 41 -3.61 7.91 -8.72
C ARG A 41 -3.36 7.59 -7.26
N SER A 42 -4.18 6.71 -6.69
CA SER A 42 -4.01 6.21 -5.32
C SER A 42 -3.40 4.81 -5.31
N ASN A 43 -2.71 4.48 -4.20
CA ASN A 43 -2.26 3.11 -3.92
C ASN A 43 -3.40 2.17 -3.49
N GLY A 44 -4.64 2.65 -3.41
CA GLY A 44 -5.78 1.90 -2.87
C GLY A 44 -6.07 0.60 -3.61
N GLN A 45 -5.90 0.57 -4.93
CA GLN A 45 -6.07 -0.68 -5.70
C GLN A 45 -5.03 -1.73 -5.27
N ALA A 46 -3.77 -1.35 -5.14
CA ALA A 46 -2.70 -2.27 -4.73
C ALA A 46 -2.91 -2.74 -3.29
N GLU A 47 -3.25 -1.82 -2.37
CA GLU A 47 -3.55 -2.14 -0.98
C GLU A 47 -4.76 -3.06 -0.85
N GLY A 48 -5.80 -2.85 -1.67
CA GLY A 48 -6.98 -3.71 -1.72
C GLY A 48 -6.62 -5.15 -2.12
N GLN A 49 -5.81 -5.33 -3.17
CA GLN A 49 -5.33 -6.65 -3.59
C GLN A 49 -4.46 -7.32 -2.52
N ILE A 50 -3.55 -6.56 -1.88
CA ILE A 50 -2.71 -7.05 -0.78
C ILE A 50 -3.58 -7.45 0.42
N ASN A 51 -4.61 -6.67 0.75
CA ASN A 51 -5.52 -6.99 1.85
C ASN A 51 -6.32 -8.25 1.56
N GLN A 52 -6.85 -8.42 0.34
CA GLN A 52 -7.52 -9.64 -0.08
C GLN A 52 -6.59 -10.86 0.01
N LEU A 53 -5.35 -10.75 -0.49
CA LEU A 53 -4.33 -11.80 -0.41
C LEU A 53 -4.05 -12.19 1.06
N LYS A 54 -3.84 -11.19 1.92
CA LYS A 54 -3.61 -11.41 3.35
C LYS A 54 -4.80 -12.06 4.03
N THR A 55 -6.03 -11.67 3.67
CA THR A 55 -7.27 -12.26 4.19
C THR A 55 -7.38 -13.74 3.83
N ILE A 56 -7.15 -14.12 2.57
CA ILE A 56 -7.15 -15.52 2.14
C ILE A 56 -6.08 -16.32 2.91
N LYS A 57 -4.85 -15.80 2.99
CA LYS A 57 -3.76 -16.48 3.71
C LYS A 57 -4.09 -16.69 5.19
N ARG A 58 -4.70 -15.70 5.86
CA ARG A 58 -5.13 -15.79 7.27
C ARG A 58 -6.27 -16.78 7.47
N ALA A 59 -7.27 -16.80 6.58
CA ALA A 59 -8.36 -17.77 6.60
C ALA A 59 -7.84 -19.23 6.47
N MET A 60 -6.66 -19.40 5.88
CA MET A 60 -5.98 -20.68 5.72
C MET A 60 -4.87 -20.92 6.74
N TYR A 61 -4.91 -20.22 7.89
CA TYR A 61 -3.94 -20.35 8.98
C TYR A 61 -2.47 -20.18 8.55
N GLY A 62 -2.24 -19.35 7.53
CA GLY A 62 -0.89 -19.11 6.99
C GLY A 62 -0.35 -20.20 6.07
N ARG A 63 -1.09 -21.30 5.85
CA ARG A 63 -0.64 -22.48 5.10
C ARG A 63 -0.82 -22.37 3.58
N ALA A 64 -1.38 -21.27 3.09
CA ALA A 64 -1.52 -21.04 1.66
C ALA A 64 -0.20 -20.60 1.01
N GLY A 65 0.35 -21.46 0.16
CA GLY A 65 1.49 -21.18 -0.71
C GLY A 65 1.11 -20.31 -1.92
N PRO A 66 2.10 -19.83 -2.70
CA PRO A 66 1.88 -18.92 -3.84
C PRO A 66 0.91 -19.45 -4.90
N GLU A 67 0.98 -20.73 -5.24
CA GLU A 67 0.14 -21.38 -6.26
C GLU A 67 -1.32 -21.41 -5.80
N LEU A 68 -1.54 -21.73 -4.52
CA LEU A 68 -2.86 -21.79 -3.91
C LEU A 68 -3.48 -20.40 -3.76
N LEU A 69 -2.68 -19.41 -3.36
CA LEU A 69 -3.12 -18.00 -3.34
C LEU A 69 -3.49 -17.53 -4.74
N ARG A 70 -2.68 -17.84 -5.75
CA ARG A 70 -2.98 -17.51 -7.15
C ARG A 70 -4.28 -18.14 -7.61
N ALA A 71 -4.50 -19.43 -7.34
CA ALA A 71 -5.72 -20.13 -7.72
C ALA A 71 -6.98 -19.55 -7.06
N ARG A 72 -6.86 -18.94 -5.88
CA ARG A 72 -8.00 -18.32 -5.16
C ARG A 72 -8.22 -16.84 -5.50
N MET A 73 -7.20 -16.14 -5.98
CA MET A 73 -7.29 -14.71 -6.31
C MET A 73 -7.63 -14.46 -7.76
N LEU A 74 -7.11 -15.29 -8.68
CA LEU A 74 -7.35 -15.10 -10.10
C LEU A 74 -8.73 -15.65 -10.49
N PRO A 75 -9.43 -14.97 -11.42
CA PRO A 75 -10.62 -15.54 -12.03
C PRO A 75 -10.30 -16.90 -12.64
N LEU A 76 -11.18 -17.87 -12.44
CA LEU A 76 -11.09 -19.14 -13.17
C LEU A 76 -11.19 -18.82 -14.67
N ASN A 77 -10.21 -19.26 -15.44
CA ASN A 77 -10.24 -19.15 -16.89
C ASN A 77 -11.40 -20.01 -17.39
N ARG A 78 -12.56 -19.40 -17.64
CA ARG A 78 -13.69 -20.11 -18.24
C ARG A 78 -13.38 -20.24 -19.73
N PRO A 79 -13.28 -21.46 -20.30
CA PRO A 79 -13.16 -21.59 -21.73
C PRO A 79 -14.39 -20.92 -22.36
N HIS A 80 -14.15 -19.97 -23.26
CA HIS A 80 -15.21 -19.39 -24.08
C HIS A 80 -15.87 -20.55 -24.82
N HIS A 81 -17.10 -20.88 -24.47
CA HIS A 81 -17.90 -21.82 -25.24
C HIS A 81 -18.09 -21.20 -26.63
N HIS A 82 -17.36 -21.70 -27.64
CA HIS A 82 -17.69 -21.47 -29.04
C HIS A 82 -19.03 -22.16 -29.32
N THR A 83 -20.11 -21.40 -29.31
CA THR A 83 -21.35 -21.77 -30.00
C THR A 83 -21.09 -21.69 -31.50
N LYS A 84 -21.27 -22.83 -32.18
CA LYS A 84 -21.38 -22.91 -33.65
C LYS A 84 -22.62 -22.20 -34.15
#